data_AF-A0A1D2UDL3-F1
#
_entry.id   AF-A0A1D2UDL3-F1
#
_cell.length_a   1.000
_cell.length_b   1.000
_cell.length_c   1.000
_cell.angle_alpha   90.00
_cell.angle_beta   90.00
_cell.angle_gamma   90.00
#
_symmetry.space_group_name_H-M   'P 1'
#
loop_
_entity.id
_entity.type
_entity.pdbx_description
1 polymer ?
#
loop_
_entity_poly.entity_id
_entity_poly.type
_entity_poly.pdbx_seq_one_letter_code
_entity_poly.pdbx_strand_id
1 'polypeptide(L)'
;TSGRLGVLDASECPPTFSVPATLFQGIIAGGDGALRNSSEGSEDSPEQGAVDLAARGFADLDALIGIAASGRTPYVLGALAYARKLGALTVSLACVPGSEMAALADIAIAPVTGPEILTGSTRLKAGTATKLVLNMISTGVMIRAGSVYGNLMVNVQPSNAKLVDRARRIIAAATGVDEVTAARLLAEGGTVKTAIVMQKLSLDRAGAEARLRAATGNLSEVLRQTP
;
A
#
# COMPACT_ATOMS: atom_id res chain seq x y z
N THR A 1 3.96 -0.16 18.92
CA THR A 1 3.96 0.92 17.90
C THR A 1 3.96 0.40 16.48
N SER A 2 4.87 -0.51 16.13
CA SER A 2 5.02 -1.08 14.79
C SER A 2 3.71 -1.54 14.15
N GLY A 3 2.91 -2.38 14.83
CA GLY A 3 1.61 -2.83 14.30
C GLY A 3 0.63 -1.68 14.00
N ARG A 4 0.62 -0.62 14.82
CA ARG A 4 -0.24 0.56 14.59
C ARG A 4 0.15 1.31 13.32
N LEU A 5 1.45 1.39 13.00
CA LEU A 5 1.92 2.01 11.76
C LEU A 5 1.56 1.17 10.52
N GLY A 6 1.59 -0.16 10.64
CA GLY A 6 1.07 -1.05 9.60
C GLY A 6 -0.42 -0.84 9.34
N VAL A 7 -1.22 -0.73 10.40
CA VAL A 7 -2.66 -0.42 10.29
C VAL A 7 -2.90 0.96 9.69
N LEU A 8 -2.10 1.96 10.07
CA LEU A 8 -2.21 3.31 9.51
C LEU A 8 -1.99 3.32 8.00
N ASP A 9 -0.88 2.76 7.51
CA ASP A 9 -0.56 2.74 6.07
C ASP A 9 -1.62 1.95 5.27
N ALA A 10 -2.04 0.78 5.79
CA ALA A 10 -3.11 0.00 5.19
C ALA A 10 -4.44 0.78 5.10
N SER A 11 -4.80 1.55 6.13
CA SER A 11 -6.05 2.33 6.16
C SER A 11 -6.07 3.48 5.14
N GLU A 12 -4.90 3.97 4.74
CA GLU A 12 -4.77 5.04 3.74
C GLU A 12 -4.83 4.50 2.30
N CYS A 13 -4.63 3.20 2.08
CA CYS A 13 -4.62 2.60 0.75
C CYS A 13 -5.98 2.67 0.03
N PRO A 14 -7.13 2.30 0.64
CA PRO A 14 -8.44 2.43 -0.02
C PRO A 14 -8.80 3.84 -0.46
N PRO A 15 -8.74 4.89 0.38
CA PRO A 15 -9.10 6.24 -0.06
C PRO A 15 -8.07 6.86 -1.02
N THR A 16 -6.80 6.43 -0.98
CA THR A 16 -5.73 6.96 -1.84
C THR A 16 -5.74 6.31 -3.21
N PHE A 17 -5.84 4.98 -3.27
CA PHE A 17 -5.70 4.25 -4.53
C PHE A 17 -7.02 3.64 -5.02
N SER A 18 -8.13 3.87 -4.31
CA SER A 18 -9.46 3.28 -4.61
C SER A 18 -9.41 1.77 -4.79
N VAL A 19 -8.71 1.11 -3.88
CA VAL A 19 -8.56 -0.35 -3.82
C VAL A 19 -9.41 -0.93 -2.67
N PRO A 20 -9.78 -2.22 -2.73
CA PRO A 20 -10.44 -2.88 -1.62
C PRO A 20 -9.58 -2.84 -0.35
N ALA A 21 -10.23 -2.73 0.82
CA ALA A 21 -9.56 -2.78 2.13
C ALA A 21 -8.88 -4.13 2.41
N THR A 22 -9.17 -5.16 1.63
CA THR A 22 -8.54 -6.48 1.72
C THR A 22 -7.17 -6.55 1.05
N LEU A 23 -6.82 -5.58 0.19
CA LEU A 23 -5.56 -5.60 -0.56
C LEU A 23 -4.34 -5.30 0.32
N PHE A 24 -4.46 -4.35 1.26
CA PHE A 24 -3.45 -4.05 2.27
C PHE A 24 -4.11 -4.18 3.63
N GLN A 25 -3.61 -5.09 4.46
CA GLN A 25 -4.17 -5.37 5.78
C GLN A 25 -3.11 -5.16 6.86
N GLY A 26 -3.41 -4.28 7.82
CA GLY A 26 -2.60 -4.13 9.02
C GLY A 26 -3.07 -5.08 10.11
N ILE A 27 -2.14 -5.86 10.67
CA ILE A 27 -2.40 -6.78 11.79
C ILE A 27 -1.52 -6.33 12.96
N ILE A 28 -2.08 -6.36 14.16
CA ILE A 28 -1.39 -5.95 15.40
C ILE A 28 -1.60 -7.01 16.47
N ALA A 29 -0.52 -7.36 17.17
CA ALA A 29 -0.57 -8.23 18.33
C ALA A 29 -1.54 -7.66 19.38
N GLY A 30 -2.46 -8.49 19.88
CA GLY A 30 -3.51 -8.08 20.82
C GLY A 30 -4.77 -7.49 20.14
N GLY A 31 -4.84 -7.48 18.81
CA GLY A 31 -6.02 -7.10 18.04
C GLY A 31 -6.41 -5.63 18.14
N ASP A 32 -7.67 -5.31 17.78
CA ASP A 32 -8.15 -3.93 17.66
C ASP A 32 -8.03 -3.11 18.96
N GLY A 33 -8.16 -3.75 20.12
CA GLY A 33 -7.94 -3.10 21.42
C GLY A 33 -6.54 -2.51 21.55
N ALA A 34 -5.54 -3.14 20.93
CA ALA A 34 -4.15 -2.69 20.93
C ALA A 34 -3.92 -1.43 20.08
N LEU A 35 -4.88 -0.98 19.27
CA LEU A 35 -4.78 0.27 18.51
C LEU A 35 -4.73 1.49 19.42
N ARG A 36 -5.49 1.45 20.53
CA ARG A 36 -5.60 2.57 21.48
C ARG A 36 -4.86 2.31 22.78
N ASN A 37 -4.80 1.05 23.21
CA ASN A 37 -4.17 0.66 24.47
C ASN A 37 -2.94 -0.20 24.21
N SER A 38 -1.96 -0.21 25.11
CA SER A 38 -0.84 -1.15 25.02
C SER A 38 -1.29 -2.54 25.45
N SER A 39 -0.78 -3.57 24.78
CA SER A 39 -0.99 -4.98 25.14
C SER A 39 0.38 -5.65 25.16
N GLU A 40 1.13 -5.44 26.24
CA GLU A 40 2.55 -5.82 26.31
C GLU A 40 2.74 -7.34 26.20
N GLY A 41 1.89 -8.15 26.85
CA GLY A 41 2.01 -9.62 26.78
C GLY A 41 1.64 -10.24 25.43
N SER A 42 1.01 -9.48 24.52
CA SER A 42 0.64 -10.02 23.20
C SER A 42 1.82 -10.12 22.23
N GLU A 43 2.86 -9.32 22.43
CA GLU A 43 4.06 -9.32 21.57
C GLU A 43 4.95 -10.55 21.82
N ASP A 44 4.81 -11.19 22.99
CA ASP A 44 5.64 -12.29 23.45
C ASP A 44 5.15 -13.68 23.02
N SER A 45 4.00 -13.80 22.33
CA SER A 45 3.51 -15.09 21.82
C SER A 45 3.95 -15.32 20.37
N PRO A 46 4.87 -16.29 20.10
CA PRO A 46 5.23 -16.66 18.74
C PRO A 46 4.06 -17.20 17.92
N GLU A 47 3.18 -17.99 18.54
CA GLU A 47 2.11 -18.70 17.84
C GLU A 47 1.00 -17.76 17.38
N GLN A 48 0.72 -16.71 18.16
CA GLN A 48 -0.41 -15.82 17.90
C GLN A 48 -0.31 -15.11 16.53
N GLY A 49 0.90 -14.78 16.08
CA GLY A 49 1.12 -14.19 14.76
C GLY A 49 0.67 -15.12 13.62
N ALA A 50 0.94 -16.42 13.74
CA ALA A 50 0.49 -17.41 12.77
C ALA A 50 -1.04 -17.60 12.82
N VAL A 51 -1.62 -17.61 14.02
CA VAL A 51 -3.07 -17.71 14.21
C VAL A 51 -3.80 -16.54 13.57
N ASP A 52 -3.31 -15.31 13.77
CA ASP A 52 -3.94 -14.09 13.26
C ASP A 52 -3.88 -14.01 11.72
N LEU A 53 -2.81 -14.55 11.11
CA LEU A 53 -2.68 -14.70 9.65
C LEU A 53 -3.64 -15.77 9.10
N ALA A 54 -3.65 -16.94 9.72
CA ALA A 54 -4.54 -18.04 9.31
C ALA A 54 -6.02 -17.63 9.38
N ALA A 55 -6.42 -16.90 10.42
CA ALA A 55 -7.78 -16.38 10.59
C ALA A 55 -8.22 -15.42 9.46
N ARG A 56 -7.27 -14.85 8.71
CA ARG A 56 -7.51 -13.96 7.57
C ARG A 56 -7.37 -14.64 6.22
N GLY A 57 -7.13 -15.96 6.21
CA GLY A 57 -6.93 -16.73 4.99
C GLY A 57 -5.62 -16.43 4.27
N PHE A 58 -4.58 -16.00 5.00
CA PHE A 58 -3.26 -15.75 4.43
C PHE A 58 -2.71 -16.99 3.71
N ALA A 59 -2.21 -16.81 2.49
CA ALA A 59 -1.80 -17.88 1.59
C ALA A 59 -0.46 -17.58 0.88
N ASP A 60 -0.01 -18.50 0.04
CA ASP A 60 1.25 -18.46 -0.70
C ASP A 60 1.36 -17.31 -1.73
N LEU A 61 0.22 -16.86 -2.26
CA LEU A 61 0.17 -15.70 -3.17
C LEU A 61 0.17 -14.34 -2.46
N ASP A 62 0.11 -14.33 -1.12
CA ASP A 62 0.22 -13.11 -0.33
C ASP A 62 1.70 -12.75 -0.06
N ALA A 63 1.89 -11.53 0.46
CA ALA A 63 3.18 -11.08 0.98
C ALA A 63 3.03 -10.61 2.43
N LEU A 64 3.95 -11.02 3.30
CA LEU A 64 4.00 -10.61 4.69
C LEU A 64 5.14 -9.63 4.95
N ILE A 65 4.84 -8.47 5.52
CA ILE A 65 5.84 -7.53 6.05
C ILE A 65 5.81 -7.61 7.57
N GLY A 66 6.80 -8.29 8.16
CA GLY A 66 7.00 -8.36 9.60
C GLY A 66 7.67 -7.09 10.13
N ILE A 67 7.05 -6.39 11.07
CA ILE A 67 7.52 -5.07 11.54
C ILE A 67 7.83 -5.12 13.05
N ALA A 68 9.11 -4.98 13.40
CA ALA A 68 9.52 -4.75 14.79
C ALA A 68 10.84 -3.99 14.83
N ALA A 69 10.86 -2.85 15.52
CA ALA A 69 12.08 -2.03 15.63
C ALA A 69 13.27 -2.81 16.21
N SER A 70 13.00 -3.72 17.16
CA SER A 70 13.98 -4.59 17.81
C SER A 70 14.51 -5.72 16.92
N GLY A 71 13.77 -6.07 15.85
CA GLY A 71 14.10 -7.18 14.96
C GLY A 71 13.99 -8.58 15.56
N ARG A 72 13.41 -8.72 16.77
CA ARG A 72 13.35 -10.00 17.52
C ARG A 72 12.03 -10.24 18.25
N THR A 73 10.97 -9.51 17.92
CA THR A 73 9.67 -9.64 18.61
C THR A 73 9.05 -11.02 18.31
N PRO A 74 8.78 -11.88 19.32
CA PRO A 74 8.30 -13.25 19.13
C PRO A 74 7.08 -13.38 18.21
N TYR A 75 6.05 -12.55 18.43
CA TYR A 75 4.86 -12.50 17.58
C TYR A 75 5.18 -12.35 16.08
N VAL A 76 6.15 -11.49 15.76
CA VAL A 76 6.54 -11.21 14.37
C VAL A 76 7.39 -12.34 13.81
N LEU A 77 8.28 -12.92 14.63
CA LEU A 77 9.10 -14.07 14.23
C LEU A 77 8.22 -15.28 13.87
N GLY A 78 7.21 -15.58 14.68
CA GLY A 78 6.28 -16.67 14.40
C GLY A 78 5.40 -16.43 13.18
N ALA A 79 4.94 -15.19 12.96
CA ALA A 79 4.24 -14.80 11.75
C ALA A 79 5.11 -14.99 10.49
N LEU A 80 6.38 -14.54 10.52
CA LEU A 80 7.33 -14.71 9.41
C LEU A 80 7.61 -16.19 9.13
N ALA A 81 7.84 -17.00 10.18
CA ALA A 81 8.07 -18.43 10.03
C ALA A 81 6.87 -19.15 9.40
N TYR A 82 5.66 -18.77 9.81
CA TYR A 82 4.43 -19.30 9.23
C TYR A 82 4.26 -18.92 7.74
N ALA A 83 4.41 -17.64 7.40
CA ALA A 83 4.33 -17.19 6.01
C ALA A 83 5.37 -17.88 5.10
N ARG A 84 6.61 -18.00 5.59
CA ARG A 84 7.68 -18.72 4.88
C ARG A 84 7.33 -20.19 4.65
N LYS A 85 6.74 -20.87 5.65
CA LYS A 85 6.30 -22.27 5.52
C LYS A 85 5.25 -22.45 4.41
N LEU A 86 4.41 -21.43 4.18
CA LEU A 86 3.42 -21.43 3.11
C LEU A 86 4.02 -21.08 1.74
N GLY A 87 5.27 -20.62 1.67
CA GLY A 87 5.89 -20.16 0.43
C GLY A 87 5.53 -18.72 0.04
N ALA A 88 4.87 -17.98 0.93
CA ALA A 88 4.57 -16.57 0.72
C ALA A 88 5.84 -15.70 0.77
N LEU A 89 5.84 -14.58 0.05
CA LEU A 89 6.95 -13.62 0.11
C LEU A 89 7.04 -13.03 1.52
N THR A 90 8.21 -13.11 2.14
CA THR A 90 8.45 -12.54 3.47
C THR A 90 9.42 -11.36 3.43
N VAL A 91 9.03 -10.27 4.09
CA VAL A 91 9.83 -9.06 4.25
C VAL A 91 9.96 -8.76 5.74
N SER A 92 11.17 -8.50 6.22
CA SER A 92 11.40 -7.98 7.57
C SER A 92 11.69 -6.49 7.54
N LEU A 93 11.10 -5.75 8.48
CA LEU A 93 11.37 -4.34 8.72
C LEU A 93 11.77 -4.14 10.19
N ALA A 94 13.07 -3.89 10.38
CA ALA A 94 13.68 -3.67 11.69
C ALA A 94 14.63 -2.46 11.67
N CYS A 95 14.91 -1.84 12.81
CA CYS A 95 15.83 -0.69 12.89
C CYS A 95 17.20 -1.08 13.45
N VAL A 96 17.52 -2.38 13.37
CA VAL A 96 18.79 -2.98 13.79
C VAL A 96 19.30 -3.90 12.68
N PRO A 97 20.62 -3.90 12.41
CA PRO A 97 21.20 -4.78 11.39
C PRO A 97 21.28 -6.23 11.88
N GLY A 98 21.26 -7.19 10.94
CA GLY A 98 21.51 -8.61 11.25
C GLY A 98 20.55 -9.23 12.26
N SER A 99 19.29 -8.78 12.29
CA SER A 99 18.30 -9.23 13.25
C SER A 99 17.83 -10.67 12.99
N GLU A 100 17.22 -11.28 14.01
CA GLU A 100 16.58 -12.60 13.87
C GLU A 100 15.50 -12.58 12.77
N MET A 101 14.71 -11.50 12.69
CA MET A 101 13.75 -11.32 11.60
C MET A 101 14.41 -11.23 10.23
N ALA A 102 15.58 -10.58 10.12
CA ALA A 102 16.32 -10.47 8.86
C ALA A 102 16.85 -11.84 8.39
N ALA A 103 17.21 -12.73 9.30
CA ALA A 103 17.63 -14.09 8.96
C ALA A 103 16.47 -15.00 8.48
N LEU A 104 15.23 -14.70 8.89
CA LEU A 104 14.05 -15.48 8.52
C LEU A 104 13.38 -15.01 7.22
N ALA A 105 13.44 -13.71 6.92
CA ALA A 105 12.75 -13.11 5.78
C ALA A 105 13.54 -13.21 4.46
N ASP A 106 12.85 -13.28 3.34
CA ASP A 106 13.47 -13.27 2.00
C ASP A 106 14.09 -11.91 1.66
N ILE A 107 13.46 -10.83 2.14
CA ILE A 107 13.95 -9.47 1.99
C ILE A 107 14.08 -8.82 3.37
N ALA A 108 15.25 -8.28 3.68
CA ALA A 108 15.49 -7.52 4.91
C ALA A 108 15.62 -6.02 4.63
N ILE A 109 14.75 -5.22 5.25
CA ILE A 109 14.80 -3.76 5.23
C ILE A 109 15.22 -3.28 6.62
N ALA A 110 16.44 -2.74 6.71
CA ALA A 110 17.07 -2.39 7.98
C ALA A 110 17.53 -0.91 8.04
N PRO A 111 16.62 0.09 8.10
CA PRO A 111 16.99 1.48 8.30
C PRO A 111 17.57 1.67 9.71
N VAL A 112 18.90 1.67 9.84
CA VAL A 112 19.59 1.83 11.13
C VAL A 112 19.49 3.29 11.59
N THR A 113 18.61 3.56 12.55
CA THR A 113 18.35 4.92 13.06
C THR A 113 19.27 5.35 14.21
N GLY A 114 20.08 4.42 14.74
CA GLY A 114 20.91 4.62 15.92
C GLY A 114 20.10 4.76 17.23
N PRO A 115 20.78 5.03 18.37
CA PRO A 115 20.14 5.15 19.68
C PRO A 115 19.08 6.24 19.72
N GLU A 116 17.98 5.99 20.42
CA GLU A 116 16.91 6.98 20.61
C GLU A 116 17.28 8.03 21.65
N ILE A 117 16.73 9.25 21.53
CA ILE A 117 16.98 10.33 22.50
C ILE A 117 16.48 9.97 23.91
N LEU A 118 15.39 9.21 23.99
CA LEU A 118 14.95 8.51 25.19
C LEU A 118 15.26 7.03 24.99
N THR A 119 16.20 6.49 25.78
CA THR A 119 16.69 5.12 25.65
C THR A 119 15.53 4.12 25.56
N GLY A 120 15.51 3.32 24.49
CA GLY A 120 14.49 2.30 24.24
C GLY A 120 13.16 2.81 23.67
N SER A 121 12.94 4.12 23.59
CA SER A 121 11.69 4.70 23.06
C SER A 121 11.64 4.69 21.53
N THR A 122 11.61 3.48 20.94
CA THR A 122 11.59 3.22 19.49
C THR A 122 10.35 3.74 18.76
N ARG A 123 9.34 4.26 19.48
CA ARG A 123 8.23 5.01 18.86
C ARG A 123 8.67 6.30 18.16
N LEU A 124 9.91 6.75 18.39
CA LEU A 124 10.49 7.98 17.85
C LEU A 124 11.13 7.71 16.48
N LYS A 125 12.46 7.73 16.35
CA LYS A 125 13.13 7.62 15.04
C LYS A 125 12.82 6.32 14.33
N ALA A 126 12.86 5.19 15.04
CA ALA A 126 12.53 3.89 14.46
C ALA A 126 11.08 3.83 13.95
N GLY A 127 10.14 4.41 14.70
CA GLY A 127 8.74 4.57 14.28
C GLY A 127 8.61 5.46 13.02
N THR A 128 9.32 6.59 12.97
CA THR A 128 9.34 7.47 11.79
C THR A 128 9.91 6.75 10.57
N ALA A 129 11.05 6.06 10.71
CA ALA A 129 11.65 5.28 9.63
C ALA A 129 10.69 4.20 9.13
N THR A 130 10.02 3.49 10.05
CA THR A 130 9.00 2.48 9.72
C THR A 130 7.87 3.10 8.88
N LYS A 131 7.33 4.26 9.27
CA LYS A 131 6.28 4.95 8.50
C LYS A 131 6.74 5.26 7.08
N LEU A 132 7.95 5.82 6.92
CA LEU A 132 8.48 6.20 5.62
C LEU A 132 8.66 4.97 4.71
N VAL A 133 9.20 3.87 5.24
CA VAL A 133 9.36 2.62 4.49
C VAL A 133 8.00 2.07 4.05
N LEU A 134 7.01 2.01 4.94
CA LEU A 134 5.67 1.51 4.59
C LEU A 134 5.04 2.36 3.48
N ASN A 135 5.09 3.69 3.62
CA ASN A 135 4.57 4.60 2.59
C ASN A 135 5.28 4.42 1.24
N MET A 136 6.59 4.15 1.24
CA MET A 136 7.34 3.86 0.01
C MET A 136 6.88 2.54 -0.62
N ILE A 137 6.66 1.49 0.19
CA ILE A 137 6.21 0.18 -0.30
C ILE A 137 4.80 0.28 -0.89
N SER A 138 3.82 0.75 -0.11
CA SER A 138 2.43 0.83 -0.56
C SER A 138 2.29 1.73 -1.78
N THR A 139 2.89 2.93 -1.75
CA THR A 139 2.86 3.86 -2.90
C THR A 139 3.60 3.28 -4.10
N GLY A 140 4.79 2.68 -3.92
CA GLY A 140 5.57 2.09 -5.00
C GLY A 140 4.86 0.93 -5.68
N VAL A 141 4.25 0.04 -4.90
CA VAL A 141 3.41 -1.06 -5.40
C VAL A 141 2.24 -0.51 -6.21
N MET A 142 1.53 0.50 -5.69
CA MET A 142 0.37 1.06 -6.37
C MET A 142 0.71 1.88 -7.63
N ILE A 143 1.90 2.49 -7.69
CA ILE A 143 2.44 3.07 -8.92
C ILE A 143 2.65 1.96 -9.95
N ARG A 144 3.32 0.87 -9.58
CA ARG A 144 3.58 -0.26 -10.50
C ARG A 144 2.30 -0.97 -10.94
N ALA A 145 1.28 -1.01 -10.08
CA ALA A 145 -0.05 -1.53 -10.40
C ALA A 145 -0.88 -0.57 -11.28
N GLY A 146 -0.33 0.58 -11.68
CA GLY A 146 -0.99 1.51 -12.61
C GLY A 146 -2.05 2.41 -11.97
N SER A 147 -2.09 2.55 -10.64
CA SER A 147 -3.00 3.48 -9.97
C SER A 147 -2.58 4.94 -10.05
N VAL A 148 -1.35 5.19 -10.54
CA VAL A 148 -0.75 6.51 -10.70
C VAL A 148 -0.30 6.70 -12.15
N TYR A 149 -0.42 7.93 -12.67
CA TYR A 149 0.12 8.33 -13.97
C TYR A 149 0.91 9.63 -13.79
N GLY A 150 2.21 9.60 -14.10
CA GLY A 150 3.13 10.66 -13.68
C GLY A 150 3.12 10.77 -12.16
N ASN A 151 2.62 11.89 -11.63
CA ASN A 151 2.38 12.11 -10.20
C ASN A 151 0.89 12.24 -9.84
N LEU A 152 -0.02 11.84 -10.74
CA LEU A 152 -1.46 11.99 -10.59
C LEU A 152 -2.12 10.68 -10.14
N MET A 153 -3.00 10.78 -9.15
CA MET A 153 -3.80 9.69 -8.57
C MET A 153 -4.99 9.33 -9.48
N VAL A 154 -4.70 8.68 -10.60
CA VAL A 154 -5.68 8.43 -11.66
C VAL A 154 -6.71 7.33 -11.36
N ASN A 155 -6.53 6.56 -10.30
CA ASN A 155 -7.49 5.54 -9.89
C ASN A 155 -8.63 6.07 -9.00
N VAL A 156 -8.77 7.38 -8.83
CA VAL A 156 -9.78 7.98 -7.94
C VAL A 156 -11.22 7.61 -8.36
N GLN A 157 -12.03 7.19 -7.38
CA GLN A 157 -13.46 6.95 -7.55
C GLN A 157 -14.26 8.20 -7.14
N PRO A 158 -14.97 8.89 -8.06
CA PRO A 158 -15.67 10.14 -7.76
C PRO A 158 -17.00 9.94 -7.02
N SER A 159 -16.95 9.47 -5.77
CA SER A 159 -18.15 9.14 -4.96
C SER A 159 -18.78 10.33 -4.22
N ASN A 160 -18.12 11.48 -4.18
CA ASN A 160 -18.62 12.71 -3.55
C ASN A 160 -18.11 13.95 -4.28
N ALA A 161 -18.68 15.12 -3.97
CA ALA A 161 -18.36 16.39 -4.62
C ALA A 161 -16.84 16.70 -4.64
N LYS A 162 -16.13 16.45 -3.53
CA LYS A 162 -14.68 16.67 -3.44
C LYS A 162 -13.90 15.76 -4.40
N LEU A 163 -14.30 14.50 -4.50
CA LEU A 163 -13.64 13.53 -5.39
C LEU A 163 -13.99 13.76 -6.86
N VAL A 164 -15.19 14.27 -7.16
CA VAL A 164 -15.57 14.72 -8.52
C VAL A 164 -14.72 15.91 -8.96
N ASP A 165 -14.58 16.94 -8.12
CA ASP A 165 -13.70 18.09 -8.40
C ASP A 165 -12.24 17.63 -8.60
N ARG A 166 -11.73 16.77 -7.71
CA ARG A 166 -10.39 16.18 -7.87
C ARG A 166 -10.23 15.42 -9.19
N ALA A 167 -11.21 14.60 -9.57
CA ALA A 167 -11.18 13.83 -10.81
C ALA A 167 -11.09 14.74 -12.04
N ARG A 168 -11.87 15.83 -12.07
CA ARG A 168 -11.82 16.84 -13.15
C ARG A 168 -10.44 17.50 -13.24
N ARG A 169 -9.87 17.92 -12.11
CA ARG A 169 -8.52 18.51 -12.06
C ARG A 169 -7.44 17.56 -12.55
N ILE A 170 -7.54 16.27 -12.21
CA ILE A 170 -6.61 15.24 -12.70
C ILE A 170 -6.72 15.08 -14.21
N ILE A 171 -7.93 15.02 -14.77
CA ILE A 171 -8.15 14.91 -16.22
C ILE A 171 -7.58 16.15 -16.93
N ALA A 172 -7.88 17.35 -16.43
CA ALA A 172 -7.36 18.60 -16.97
C ALA A 172 -5.83 18.62 -16.96
N ALA A 173 -5.21 18.29 -15.81
CA ALA A 173 -3.75 18.25 -15.68
C ALA A 173 -3.09 17.19 -16.59
N ALA A 174 -3.70 16.02 -16.75
CA ALA A 174 -3.16 14.96 -17.58
C ALA A 174 -3.32 15.23 -19.09
N THR A 175 -4.41 15.91 -19.49
CA THR A 175 -4.77 16.08 -20.90
C THR A 175 -4.41 17.45 -21.46
N GLY A 176 -4.36 18.49 -20.62
CA GLY A 176 -4.14 19.88 -21.01
C GLY A 176 -5.44 20.65 -21.36
N VAL A 177 -6.62 20.07 -21.11
CA VAL A 177 -7.92 20.70 -21.42
C VAL A 177 -8.44 21.56 -20.27
N ASP A 178 -9.40 22.43 -20.56
CA ASP A 178 -10.09 23.22 -19.54
C ASP A 178 -11.04 22.38 -18.64
N GLU A 179 -11.49 22.98 -17.54
CA GLU A 179 -12.32 22.29 -16.55
C GLU A 179 -13.69 21.84 -17.11
N VAL A 180 -14.27 22.61 -18.03
CA VAL A 180 -15.57 22.29 -18.65
C VAL A 180 -15.44 21.04 -19.51
N THR A 181 -14.39 20.97 -20.31
CA THR A 181 -14.04 19.83 -21.14
C THR A 181 -13.69 18.62 -20.29
N ALA A 182 -12.92 18.80 -19.20
CA ALA A 182 -12.61 17.72 -18.27
C ALA A 182 -13.86 17.15 -17.58
N ALA A 183 -14.83 18.01 -17.23
CA ALA A 183 -16.11 17.58 -16.67
C ALA A 183 -16.92 16.75 -17.67
N ARG A 184 -16.97 17.17 -18.93
CA ARG A 184 -17.62 16.43 -20.02
C ARG A 184 -16.96 15.07 -20.24
N LEU A 185 -15.63 15.02 -20.34
CA LEU A 185 -14.87 13.79 -20.51
C LEU A 185 -15.08 12.81 -19.34
N LEU A 186 -15.15 13.31 -18.10
CA LEU A 186 -15.45 12.48 -16.93
C LEU A 186 -16.85 11.86 -17.03
N ALA A 187 -17.85 12.63 -17.46
CA ALA A 187 -19.21 12.15 -17.62
C ALA A 187 -19.33 11.09 -18.73
N GLU A 188 -18.65 11.30 -19.86
CA GLU A 188 -18.64 10.35 -20.98
C GLU A 188 -17.85 9.08 -20.67
N GLY A 189 -16.65 9.22 -20.12
CA GLY A 189 -15.74 8.12 -19.84
C GLY A 189 -16.07 7.32 -18.58
N GLY A 190 -16.83 7.88 -17.64
CA GLY A 190 -17.23 7.26 -16.38
C GLY A 190 -16.10 7.11 -15.35
N THR A 191 -14.84 6.98 -15.78
CA THR A 191 -13.65 6.96 -14.90
C THR A 191 -12.60 7.94 -15.39
N VAL A 192 -11.71 8.36 -14.49
CA VAL A 192 -10.59 9.26 -14.82
C VAL A 192 -9.67 8.65 -15.86
N LYS A 193 -9.31 7.36 -15.73
CA LYS A 193 -8.43 6.69 -16.69
C LYS A 193 -9.05 6.65 -18.09
N THR A 194 -10.32 6.25 -18.18
CA THR A 194 -11.03 6.19 -19.47
C THR A 194 -11.10 7.58 -20.12
N ALA A 195 -11.47 8.60 -19.35
CA ALA A 195 -11.54 9.99 -19.82
C ALA A 195 -10.20 10.50 -20.37
N ILE A 196 -9.08 10.20 -19.69
CA ILE A 196 -7.74 10.57 -20.16
C ILE A 196 -7.40 9.87 -21.48
N VAL A 197 -7.69 8.58 -21.60
CA VAL A 197 -7.40 7.80 -22.82
C VAL A 197 -8.26 8.27 -24.00
N MET A 198 -9.56 8.50 -23.78
CA MET A 198 -10.47 9.04 -24.80
C MET A 198 -9.91 10.34 -25.38
N GLN A 199 -9.47 11.26 -24.52
CA GLN A 199 -8.94 12.55 -24.96
C GLN A 199 -7.56 12.42 -25.63
N LYS A 200 -6.63 11.63 -25.08
CA LYS A 200 -5.25 11.54 -25.60
C LYS A 200 -5.14 10.74 -26.89
N LEU A 201 -6.00 9.74 -27.08
CA LEU A 201 -5.97 8.85 -28.25
C LEU A 201 -7.14 9.10 -29.22
N SER A 202 -7.98 10.10 -28.96
CA SER A 202 -9.18 10.40 -29.75
C SER A 202 -10.08 9.18 -29.95
N LEU A 203 -10.27 8.40 -28.88
CA LEU A 203 -11.10 7.19 -28.87
C LEU A 203 -12.45 7.47 -28.22
N ASP A 204 -13.46 6.70 -28.61
CA ASP A 204 -14.68 6.59 -27.83
C ASP A 204 -14.45 5.81 -26.53
N ARG A 205 -15.48 5.76 -25.68
CA ARG A 205 -15.40 5.07 -24.39
C ARG A 205 -15.02 3.59 -24.56
N ALA A 206 -15.65 2.89 -25.51
CA ALA A 206 -15.45 1.47 -25.71
C ALA A 206 -14.01 1.15 -26.13
N GLY A 207 -13.46 1.93 -27.06
CA GLY A 207 -12.06 1.83 -27.50
C GLY A 207 -11.08 2.14 -26.39
N ALA A 208 -11.34 3.20 -25.60
CA ALA A 208 -10.51 3.56 -24.45
C ALA A 208 -10.48 2.46 -23.38
N GLU A 209 -11.65 1.90 -23.04
CA GLU A 209 -11.74 0.79 -22.09
C GLU A 209 -11.07 -0.48 -22.62
N ALA A 210 -11.16 -0.76 -23.92
CA ALA A 210 -10.46 -1.90 -24.53
C ALA A 210 -8.94 -1.78 -24.43
N ARG A 211 -8.38 -0.58 -24.71
CA ARG A 211 -6.95 -0.32 -24.56
C ARG A 211 -6.51 -0.44 -23.09
N LEU A 212 -7.30 0.11 -22.16
CA LEU A 212 -7.03 -0.03 -20.72
C LEU A 212 -7.03 -1.50 -20.29
N ARG A 213 -7.99 -2.31 -20.73
CA ARG A 213 -8.02 -3.75 -20.42
C ARG A 213 -6.78 -4.48 -20.94
N ALA A 214 -6.37 -4.21 -22.18
CA ALA A 214 -5.18 -4.82 -22.78
C ALA A 214 -3.87 -4.48 -22.02
N ALA A 215 -3.83 -3.31 -21.38
CA ALA A 215 -2.69 -2.85 -20.57
C ALA A 215 -2.89 -3.04 -19.06
N THR A 216 -3.82 -3.89 -18.62
CA THR A 216 -4.14 -4.12 -17.18
C THR A 216 -4.42 -2.84 -16.39
N GLY A 217 -4.99 -1.83 -17.05
CA GLY A 217 -5.34 -0.54 -16.45
C GLY A 217 -4.17 0.44 -16.25
N ASN A 218 -2.99 0.16 -16.80
CA ASN A 218 -1.82 1.04 -16.69
C ASN A 218 -1.82 2.11 -17.80
N LEU A 219 -2.08 3.37 -17.44
CA LEU A 219 -2.13 4.49 -18.39
C LEU A 219 -0.80 4.73 -19.11
N SER A 220 0.33 4.61 -18.43
CA SER A 220 1.65 4.83 -19.02
C SER A 220 2.00 3.80 -20.09
N GLU A 221 1.43 2.60 -20.01
CA GLU A 221 1.54 1.57 -21.05
C GLU A 221 0.60 1.88 -22.23
N VAL A 222 -0.68 2.20 -21.94
CA VAL A 222 -1.66 2.55 -22.98
C VAL A 222 -1.18 3.69 -23.87
N LEU A 223 -0.58 4.73 -23.28
CA LEU A 223 -0.16 5.94 -23.99
C LEU A 223 1.21 5.79 -24.67
N ARG A 224 2.07 4.84 -24.25
CA ARG A 224 3.33 4.54 -24.94
C ARG A 224 3.14 3.80 -26.26
N GLN A 225 2.06 3.03 -26.39
CA GLN A 225 1.74 2.26 -27.61
C GLN A 225 1.15 3.11 -28.74
N THR A 226 1.55 4.38 -28.81
CA THR A 226 1.18 5.32 -29.88
C THR A 226 2.42 5.47 -30.76
N PRO A 227 2.35 5.22 -32.07
CA PRO A 227 3.48 5.42 -32.97
C PRO A 227 3.99 6.86 -32.97
#